data_AF-A0A1H3NL57-F1
#
_entry.id   AF-A0A1H3NL57-F1
#
_cell.length_a   1.000
_cell.length_b   1.000
_cell.length_c   1.000
_cell.angle_alpha   90.00
_cell.angle_beta   90.00
_cell.angle_gamma   90.00
#
_symmetry.space_group_name_H-M   'P 1'
#
loop_
_entity.id
_entity.type
_entity.pdbx_description
1 polymer ?
#
loop_
_entity_poly.entity_id
_entity_poly.type
_entity_poly.pdbx_seq_one_letter_code
_entity_poly.pdbx_strand_id
1 'polypeptide(L)'
;MANPCPKKRLPSTPRRIRPPFVWTAKADALLGTTTDAAIAARLQILPESVAMRRRKLGIAPFNTAVVWVAWTKKMDALLGTAPDPVIAAQLRIPAPSVGTRRRKLGIAQVGNAVVKWTAEMDALLGTASDGTIASQLGCIPETVGERRHKLRIARFSTAALTWTKQREALLGTDTDPAIAKKLDLSPGQVRLRRQSLGIPTAKPHPEALKKIIARSGALPVPSQSRATTSTGRQFLIDQPHVQRARTEFADTEDMALTAYLERELAEVYSKSLHPPSCPYCRSRRTILQQKPHGCHPLPRFACRTCKQNFNRVAGTPLFRLRAAKLPLFIRLLSQQIPYNVAARRLGVSIDAIQNWAKKFRIWLLQLDPTGKWEKKVRLGIKARPHIRCPRCGVDGEKYLNGYMPNGERRLCCPACGTAFGISDAERLAQEAVRLEVFHDPGKAALDTETSDS
;
A
#
# COMPACT_ATOMS: atom_id res chain seq x y z
N MET A 1 -31.14 -48.36 1.34
CA MET A 1 -30.82 -47.10 0.66
C MET A 1 -30.99 -45.96 1.65
N ALA A 2 -29.89 -45.44 2.21
CA ALA A 2 -29.94 -44.39 3.21
C ALA A 2 -29.86 -43.02 2.53
N ASN A 3 -30.90 -42.20 2.69
CA ASN A 3 -30.95 -40.84 2.16
C ASN A 3 -29.93 -39.93 2.90
N PRO A 4 -29.20 -39.06 2.19
CA PRO A 4 -28.24 -38.17 2.82
C PRO A 4 -28.93 -37.07 3.63
N CYS A 5 -28.39 -36.81 4.82
CA CYS A 5 -28.84 -35.78 5.77
C CYS A 5 -28.78 -34.38 5.13
N PRO A 6 -29.80 -33.51 5.30
CA PRO A 6 -29.80 -32.19 4.69
C PRO A 6 -28.73 -31.30 5.35
N LYS A 7 -27.87 -30.70 4.52
CA LYS A 7 -26.85 -29.74 4.96
C LYS A 7 -27.54 -28.56 5.66
N LYS A 8 -27.41 -28.47 6.98
CA LYS A 8 -27.88 -27.32 7.77
C LYS A 8 -27.23 -26.04 7.22
N ARG A 9 -28.04 -25.10 6.70
CA ARG A 9 -27.57 -23.75 6.36
C ARG A 9 -27.03 -23.10 7.63
N LEU A 10 -25.80 -22.60 7.56
CA LEU A 10 -25.22 -21.76 8.62
C LEU A 10 -26.16 -20.57 8.90
N PRO A 11 -26.44 -20.25 10.17
CA PRO A 11 -27.28 -19.10 10.50
C PRO A 11 -26.59 -17.82 10.04
N SER A 12 -27.29 -17.03 9.22
CA SER A 12 -26.84 -15.69 8.86
C SER A 12 -26.59 -14.88 10.13
N THR A 13 -25.44 -14.19 10.21
CA THR A 13 -25.10 -13.29 11.32
C THR A 13 -26.29 -12.38 11.67
N PRO A 14 -26.65 -12.20 12.95
CA PRO A 14 -27.72 -11.30 13.31
C PRO A 14 -27.34 -9.89 12.86
N ARG A 15 -28.12 -9.30 11.95
CA ARG A 15 -27.97 -7.88 11.62
C ARG A 15 -28.10 -7.13 12.94
N ARG A 16 -27.05 -6.39 13.34
CA ARG A 16 -27.13 -5.49 14.49
C ARG A 16 -28.28 -4.53 14.25
N ILE A 17 -29.39 -4.73 14.96
CA ILE A 17 -30.51 -3.81 14.99
C ILE A 17 -30.00 -2.57 15.72
N ARG A 18 -29.54 -1.55 14.98
CA ARG A 18 -29.35 -0.22 15.57
C ARG A 18 -30.72 0.23 16.09
N PRO A 19 -30.79 0.91 17.26
CA PRO A 19 -32.06 1.46 17.74
C PRO A 19 -32.69 2.30 16.63
N PRO A 20 -34.01 2.21 16.41
CA PRO A 20 -34.67 2.90 15.31
C PRO A 20 -34.41 4.38 15.45
N PHE A 21 -33.84 4.98 14.40
CA PHE A 21 -33.62 6.41 14.37
C PHE A 21 -34.96 7.13 14.52
N VAL A 22 -35.06 7.97 15.55
CA VAL A 22 -36.26 8.75 15.82
C VAL A 22 -36.25 9.96 14.90
N TRP A 23 -37.21 9.99 13.98
CA TRP A 23 -37.38 11.10 13.05
C TRP A 23 -37.93 12.31 13.80
N THR A 24 -37.19 13.42 13.73
CA THR A 24 -37.62 14.72 14.25
C THR A 24 -38.07 15.59 13.08
N ALA A 25 -38.89 16.62 13.33
CA ALA A 25 -39.33 17.56 12.29
C ALA A 25 -38.13 18.17 11.53
N LYS A 26 -37.02 18.42 12.24
CA LYS A 26 -35.76 18.91 11.65
C LYS A 26 -35.06 17.87 10.76
N ALA A 27 -35.19 16.58 11.06
CA ALA A 27 -34.65 15.50 10.24
C ALA A 27 -35.53 15.21 9.01
N ASP A 28 -36.86 15.28 9.17
CA ASP A 28 -37.80 15.16 8.05
C ASP A 28 -37.65 16.34 7.07
N ALA A 29 -37.37 17.56 7.57
CA ALA A 29 -37.08 18.73 6.74
C ALA A 29 -35.79 18.62 5.89
N LEU A 30 -34.91 17.65 6.18
CA LEU A 30 -33.73 17.38 5.36
C LEU A 30 -34.03 16.46 4.17
N LEU A 31 -35.11 15.67 4.23
CA LEU A 31 -35.46 14.71 3.20
C LEU A 31 -35.77 15.42 1.89
N GLY A 32 -35.13 14.99 0.80
CA GLY A 32 -35.30 15.61 -0.52
C GLY A 32 -34.53 16.93 -0.73
N THR A 33 -33.72 17.40 0.23
CA THR A 33 -32.88 18.62 0.08
C THR A 33 -31.45 18.34 -0.41
N THR A 34 -30.95 17.12 -0.19
CA THR A 34 -29.65 16.64 -0.67
C THR A 34 -29.69 15.10 -0.79
N THR A 35 -28.67 14.45 -1.34
CA THR A 35 -28.74 13.00 -1.62
C THR A 35 -29.01 12.18 -0.37
N ASP A 36 -29.75 11.06 -0.52
CA ASP A 36 -30.07 10.17 0.61
C ASP A 36 -28.79 9.69 1.33
N ALA A 37 -27.67 9.55 0.59
CA ALA A 37 -26.35 9.24 1.16
C ALA A 37 -25.75 10.39 1.98
N ALA A 38 -25.86 11.64 1.51
CA ALA A 38 -25.37 12.80 2.25
C ALA A 38 -26.23 13.09 3.49
N ILE A 39 -27.56 12.94 3.40
CA ILE A 39 -28.47 13.02 4.56
C ILE A 39 -28.14 11.90 5.54
N ALA A 40 -27.95 10.67 5.08
CA ALA A 40 -27.60 9.55 5.93
C ALA A 40 -26.25 9.73 6.62
N ALA A 41 -25.25 10.28 5.93
CA ALA A 41 -23.97 10.64 6.52
C ALA A 41 -24.14 11.74 7.59
N ARG A 42 -24.99 12.74 7.32
CA ARG A 42 -25.28 13.86 8.24
C ARG A 42 -26.06 13.42 9.48
N LEU A 43 -27.00 12.50 9.31
CA LEU A 43 -27.82 11.93 10.40
C LEU A 43 -27.19 10.68 11.02
N GLN A 44 -26.05 10.22 10.50
CA GLN A 44 -25.33 9.00 10.90
C GLN A 44 -26.18 7.71 10.85
N ILE A 45 -27.15 7.67 9.94
CA ILE A 45 -28.01 6.52 9.69
C ILE A 45 -27.65 5.83 8.38
N LEU A 46 -28.32 4.71 8.08
CA LEU A 46 -28.15 4.03 6.81
C LEU A 46 -28.90 4.80 5.70
N PRO A 47 -28.34 4.92 4.47
CA PRO A 47 -29.01 5.53 3.32
C PRO A 47 -30.39 4.93 3.04
N GLU A 48 -30.54 3.63 3.27
CA GLU A 48 -31.82 2.91 3.12
C GLU A 48 -32.89 3.39 4.11
N SER A 49 -32.50 3.79 5.33
CA SER A 49 -33.43 4.33 6.33
C SER A 49 -33.97 5.70 5.92
N VAL A 50 -33.13 6.54 5.31
CA VAL A 50 -33.52 7.84 4.73
C VAL A 50 -34.45 7.61 3.54
N ALA A 51 -34.07 6.74 2.60
CA ALA A 51 -34.87 6.43 1.42
C ALA A 51 -36.25 5.83 1.77
N MET A 52 -36.33 5.03 2.85
CA MET A 52 -37.58 4.45 3.34
C MET A 52 -38.48 5.51 4.00
N ARG A 53 -37.93 6.38 4.86
CA ARG A 53 -38.70 7.48 5.46
C ARG A 53 -39.19 8.46 4.41
N ARG A 54 -38.32 8.83 3.47
CA ARG A 54 -38.63 9.70 2.34
C ARG A 54 -39.80 9.16 1.51
N ARG A 55 -39.78 7.87 1.14
CA ARG A 55 -40.89 7.20 0.44
C ARG A 55 -42.18 7.19 1.27
N LYS A 56 -42.08 6.98 2.59
CA LYS A 56 -43.26 7.00 3.49
C LYS A 56 -43.91 8.39 3.59
N LEU A 57 -43.13 9.46 3.39
CA LEU A 57 -43.62 10.84 3.36
C LEU A 57 -43.93 11.35 1.95
N GLY A 58 -43.86 10.50 0.92
CA GLY A 58 -44.15 10.88 -0.47
C GLY A 58 -43.15 11.84 -1.11
N ILE A 59 -42.00 12.07 -0.48
CA ILE A 59 -40.99 13.02 -0.95
C ILE A 59 -40.17 12.34 -2.06
N ALA A 60 -39.97 12.99 -3.21
CA ALA A 60 -39.11 12.46 -4.27
C ALA A 60 -37.64 12.42 -3.78
N PRO A 61 -36.81 11.44 -4.21
CA PRO A 61 -35.38 11.47 -3.90
C PRO A 61 -34.80 12.79 -4.35
N PHE A 62 -33.86 13.34 -3.57
CA PHE A 62 -33.09 14.48 -4.05
C PHE A 62 -32.35 14.01 -5.29
N ASN A 63 -32.88 14.44 -6.43
CA ASN A 63 -32.13 14.41 -7.65
C ASN A 63 -30.95 15.35 -7.35
N THR A 64 -29.75 14.80 -7.13
CA THR A 64 -28.69 15.32 -7.97
C THR A 64 -29.23 15.03 -9.34
N ALA A 65 -29.94 16.01 -9.91
CA ALA A 65 -29.99 16.09 -11.34
C ALA A 65 -28.55 15.78 -11.71
N VAL A 66 -28.35 14.62 -12.36
CA VAL A 66 -27.52 14.54 -13.54
C VAL A 66 -27.30 15.97 -13.92
N VAL A 67 -26.12 16.56 -13.63
CA VAL A 67 -25.84 17.94 -14.07
C VAL A 67 -26.40 17.93 -15.47
N TRP A 68 -27.46 18.72 -15.72
CA TRP A 68 -28.12 18.66 -17.01
C TRP A 68 -27.12 19.36 -17.91
N VAL A 69 -26.09 18.58 -18.27
CA VAL A 69 -25.12 18.93 -19.25
C VAL A 69 -26.01 19.07 -20.45
N ALA A 70 -26.21 20.32 -20.86
CA ALA A 70 -26.84 20.61 -22.13
C ALA A 70 -25.89 20.04 -23.18
N TRP A 71 -26.09 18.77 -23.51
CA TRP A 71 -25.26 18.03 -24.44
C TRP A 71 -25.44 18.69 -25.80
N THR A 72 -24.42 19.45 -26.20
CA THR A 72 -24.35 19.99 -27.54
C THR A 72 -23.93 18.90 -28.50
N LYS A 73 -24.24 19.05 -29.80
CA LYS A 73 -23.74 18.14 -30.85
C LYS A 73 -22.22 17.99 -30.81
N LYS A 74 -21.51 19.05 -30.42
CA LYS A 74 -20.05 19.06 -30.23
C LYS A 74 -19.58 18.18 -29.06
N MET A 75 -20.34 18.14 -27.95
CA MET A 75 -20.03 17.29 -26.81
C MET A 75 -20.35 15.82 -27.08
N ASP A 76 -21.46 15.53 -27.76
CA ASP A 76 -21.80 14.16 -28.16
C ASP A 76 -20.76 13.59 -29.16
N ALA A 77 -20.19 14.43 -30.04
CA ALA A 77 -19.13 14.03 -30.96
C ALA A 77 -17.80 13.66 -30.27
N LEU A 78 -17.59 14.06 -29.00
CA LEU A 78 -16.41 13.68 -28.22
C LEU A 78 -16.59 12.34 -27.50
N LEU A 79 -17.82 11.85 -27.36
CA LEU A 79 -18.08 10.57 -26.69
C LEU A 79 -17.59 9.42 -27.57
N GLY A 80 -16.68 8.60 -27.05
CA GLY A 80 -16.09 7.48 -27.79
C GLY A 80 -14.84 7.84 -28.60
N THR A 81 -14.30 9.06 -28.51
CA THR A 81 -12.99 9.42 -29.11
C THR A 81 -11.83 9.27 -28.13
N ALA A 82 -12.09 9.33 -26.82
CA ALA A 82 -11.12 9.10 -25.76
C ALA A 82 -11.77 8.38 -24.55
N PRO A 83 -11.00 7.89 -23.55
CA PRO A 83 -11.57 7.30 -22.34
C PRO A 83 -12.45 8.28 -21.55
N ASP A 84 -13.54 7.79 -20.94
CA ASP A 84 -14.51 8.60 -20.19
C ASP A 84 -13.86 9.56 -19.15
N PRO A 85 -12.78 9.21 -18.42
CA PRO A 85 -12.09 10.13 -17.51
C PRO A 85 -11.39 11.31 -18.22
N VAL A 86 -10.88 11.09 -19.43
CA VAL A 86 -10.17 12.11 -20.23
C VAL A 86 -11.18 13.10 -20.81
N ILE A 87 -12.29 12.60 -21.36
CA ILE A 87 -13.39 13.44 -21.86
C ILE A 87 -14.01 14.25 -20.72
N ALA A 88 -14.16 13.63 -19.54
CA ALA A 88 -14.67 14.29 -18.35
C ALA A 88 -13.79 15.46 -17.89
N ALA A 89 -12.47 15.26 -17.89
CA ALA A 89 -11.51 16.32 -17.60
C ALA A 89 -11.56 17.44 -18.65
N GLN A 90 -11.65 17.09 -19.94
CA GLN A 90 -11.71 18.05 -21.05
C GLN A 90 -12.99 18.90 -21.02
N LEU A 91 -14.12 18.30 -20.67
CA LEU A 91 -15.42 18.97 -20.61
C LEU A 91 -15.76 19.53 -19.22
N ARG A 92 -14.85 19.41 -18.24
CA ARG A 92 -15.03 19.82 -16.84
C ARG A 92 -16.34 19.31 -16.23
N ILE A 93 -16.73 18.08 -16.57
CA ILE A 93 -17.95 17.42 -16.11
C ILE A 93 -17.60 16.11 -15.40
N PRO A 94 -18.43 15.61 -14.47
CA PRO A 94 -18.15 14.36 -13.78
C PRO A 94 -18.06 13.16 -14.74
N ALA A 95 -17.04 12.32 -14.59
CA ALA A 95 -16.85 11.10 -15.39
C ALA A 95 -18.08 10.15 -15.42
N PRO A 96 -18.84 9.98 -14.32
CA PRO A 96 -20.08 9.21 -14.37
C PRO A 96 -21.14 9.78 -15.33
N SER A 97 -21.20 11.11 -15.53
CA SER A 97 -22.14 11.76 -16.44
C SER A 97 -21.81 11.49 -17.91
N VAL A 98 -20.51 11.52 -18.25
CA VAL A 98 -19.99 11.12 -19.58
C VAL A 98 -20.33 9.66 -19.85
N GLY A 99 -20.04 8.76 -18.91
CA GLY A 99 -20.34 7.33 -19.05
C GLY A 99 -21.84 7.01 -19.12
N THR A 100 -22.69 7.83 -18.49
CA THR A 100 -24.16 7.69 -18.55
C THR A 100 -24.71 8.18 -19.89
N ARG A 101 -24.25 9.34 -20.39
CA ARG A 101 -24.63 9.84 -21.72
C ARG A 101 -24.15 8.92 -22.83
N ARG A 102 -22.90 8.47 -22.77
CA ARG A 102 -22.32 7.49 -23.69
C ARG A 102 -23.18 6.24 -23.81
N ARG A 103 -23.59 5.66 -22.66
CA ARG A 103 -24.46 4.47 -22.61
C ARG A 103 -25.86 4.74 -23.16
N LYS A 104 -26.41 5.94 -22.93
CA LYS A 104 -27.72 6.35 -23.47
C LYS A 104 -27.70 6.49 -25.00
N LEU A 105 -26.56 6.89 -25.57
CA LEU A 105 -26.34 6.98 -27.02
C LEU A 105 -25.85 5.66 -27.65
N GLY A 106 -25.71 4.58 -26.86
CA GLY A 106 -25.23 3.28 -27.35
C GLY A 106 -23.76 3.28 -27.79
N ILE A 107 -23.00 4.32 -27.46
CA ILE A 107 -21.60 4.46 -27.86
C ILE A 107 -20.75 3.58 -26.94
N ALA A 108 -19.83 2.77 -27.46
CA ALA A 108 -18.94 1.96 -26.63
C ALA A 108 -17.83 2.82 -25.99
N GLN A 109 -17.30 2.41 -24.84
CA GLN A 109 -16.13 3.07 -24.26
C GLN A 109 -14.92 2.78 -25.15
N VAL A 110 -14.05 3.77 -25.37
CA VAL A 110 -12.77 3.54 -26.06
C VAL A 110 -12.01 2.42 -25.34
N GLY A 111 -11.65 1.37 -26.09
CA GLY A 111 -11.03 0.15 -25.58
C GLY A 111 -12.00 -1.01 -25.28
N ASN A 112 -13.27 -0.75 -24.99
CA ASN A 112 -14.27 -1.78 -24.66
C ASN A 112 -15.33 -1.95 -25.76
N ALA A 113 -15.07 -1.42 -26.96
CA ALA A 113 -15.86 -1.74 -28.14
C ALA A 113 -15.77 -3.25 -28.37
N VAL A 114 -16.93 -3.91 -28.42
CA VAL A 114 -17.02 -5.27 -28.94
C VAL A 114 -16.53 -5.20 -30.39
N VAL A 115 -15.26 -5.55 -30.60
CA VAL A 115 -14.65 -5.54 -31.93
C VAL A 115 -15.45 -6.53 -32.77
N LYS A 116 -16.15 -6.02 -33.80
CA LYS A 116 -16.72 -6.86 -34.85
C LYS A 116 -15.56 -7.33 -35.71
N TRP A 117 -15.05 -8.51 -35.39
CA TRP A 117 -13.94 -9.13 -36.10
C TRP A 117 -14.30 -9.37 -37.57
N THR A 118 -13.61 -8.66 -38.48
CA THR A 118 -13.64 -8.92 -39.91
C THR A 118 -12.48 -9.86 -40.28
N ALA A 119 -12.54 -10.47 -41.48
CA ALA A 119 -11.45 -11.30 -41.99
C ALA A 119 -10.10 -10.53 -42.06
N GLU A 120 -10.15 -9.24 -42.37
CA GLU A 120 -8.99 -8.34 -42.36
C GLU A 120 -8.40 -8.16 -40.95
N MET A 121 -9.25 -8.05 -39.92
CA MET A 121 -8.80 -7.93 -38.53
C MET A 121 -8.21 -9.24 -38.00
N ASP A 122 -8.81 -10.39 -38.38
CA ASP A 122 -8.27 -11.69 -38.03
C ASP A 122 -6.91 -11.95 -38.70
N ALA A 123 -6.68 -11.41 -39.91
CA ALA A 123 -5.38 -11.47 -40.59
C ALA A 123 -4.26 -10.66 -39.90
N LEU A 124 -4.62 -9.63 -39.11
CA LEU A 124 -3.65 -8.86 -38.32
C LEU A 124 -3.18 -9.64 -37.08
N LEU A 125 -3.96 -10.60 -36.57
CA LEU A 125 -3.63 -11.36 -35.37
C LEU A 125 -2.36 -12.20 -35.59
N GLY A 126 -1.36 -11.97 -34.74
CA GLY A 126 -0.06 -12.66 -34.84
C GLY A 126 0.97 -12.00 -35.76
N THR A 127 0.67 -10.85 -36.38
CA THR A 127 1.62 -10.06 -37.20
C THR A 127 2.38 -8.98 -36.41
N ALA A 128 1.81 -8.53 -35.29
CA ALA A 128 2.40 -7.57 -34.34
C ALA A 128 1.95 -7.90 -32.91
N SER A 129 2.53 -7.25 -31.90
CA SER A 129 2.20 -7.54 -30.50
C SER A 129 0.71 -7.30 -30.23
N ASP A 130 0.11 -8.08 -29.32
CA ASP A 130 -1.31 -7.92 -28.95
C ASP A 130 -1.62 -6.48 -28.52
N GLY A 131 -0.66 -5.76 -27.92
CA GLY A 131 -0.78 -4.34 -27.56
C GLY A 131 -0.69 -3.37 -28.74
N THR A 132 0.13 -3.67 -29.75
CA THR A 132 0.24 -2.88 -30.98
C THR A 132 -1.03 -3.01 -31.82
N ILE A 133 -1.51 -4.25 -31.99
CA ILE A 133 -2.76 -4.54 -32.71
C ILE A 133 -3.95 -3.90 -31.97
N ALA A 134 -3.99 -3.98 -30.64
CA ALA A 134 -5.03 -3.34 -29.85
C ALA A 134 -5.07 -1.82 -30.03
N SER A 135 -3.89 -1.19 -30.07
CA SER A 135 -3.78 0.25 -30.36
C SER A 135 -4.25 0.59 -31.77
N GLN A 136 -3.97 -0.26 -32.76
CA GLN A 136 -4.39 -0.08 -34.15
C GLN A 136 -5.90 -0.32 -34.35
N LEU A 137 -6.50 -1.24 -33.60
CA LEU A 137 -7.93 -1.59 -33.66
C LEU A 137 -8.79 -0.80 -32.67
N GLY A 138 -8.20 0.06 -31.83
CA GLY A 138 -8.92 0.85 -30.83
C GLY A 138 -9.57 0.01 -29.72
N CYS A 139 -9.02 -1.16 -29.41
CA CYS A 139 -9.52 -2.09 -28.39
C CYS A 139 -8.46 -2.35 -27.29
N ILE A 140 -8.82 -3.10 -26.25
CA ILE A 140 -7.86 -3.51 -25.21
C ILE A 140 -7.03 -4.75 -25.65
N PRO A 141 -5.76 -4.86 -25.24
CA PRO A 141 -4.88 -5.98 -25.58
C PRO A 141 -5.45 -7.36 -25.24
N GLU A 142 -6.23 -7.45 -24.16
CA GLU A 142 -6.89 -8.67 -23.73
C GLU A 142 -7.91 -9.18 -24.77
N THR A 143 -8.66 -8.29 -25.43
CA THR A 143 -9.65 -8.67 -26.47
C THR A 143 -8.97 -9.27 -27.70
N VAL A 144 -7.81 -8.73 -28.08
CA VAL A 144 -6.96 -9.27 -29.17
C VAL A 144 -6.40 -10.63 -28.75
N GLY A 145 -5.90 -10.77 -27.52
CA GLY A 145 -5.36 -12.01 -26.98
C GLY A 145 -6.41 -13.14 -26.91
N GLU A 146 -7.63 -12.84 -26.51
CA GLU A 146 -8.76 -13.79 -26.48
C GLU A 146 -9.16 -14.26 -27.88
N ARG A 147 -9.25 -13.34 -28.86
CA ARG A 147 -9.56 -13.69 -30.26
C ARG A 147 -8.45 -14.55 -30.87
N ARG A 148 -7.19 -14.16 -30.65
CA ARG A 148 -6.00 -14.90 -31.06
C ARG A 148 -6.01 -16.34 -30.52
N HIS A 149 -6.36 -16.52 -29.24
CA HIS A 149 -6.50 -17.86 -28.64
C HIS A 149 -7.65 -18.68 -29.26
N LYS A 150 -8.80 -18.06 -29.54
CA LYS A 150 -9.93 -18.74 -30.20
C LYS A 150 -9.59 -19.24 -31.60
N LEU A 151 -8.79 -18.49 -32.34
CA LEU A 151 -8.30 -18.87 -33.67
C LEU A 151 -7.03 -19.73 -33.63
N ARG A 152 -6.55 -20.12 -32.43
CA ARG A 152 -5.33 -20.90 -32.20
C ARG A 152 -4.06 -20.29 -32.84
N ILE A 153 -4.04 -18.98 -32.99
CA ILE A 153 -2.88 -18.24 -33.50
C ILE A 153 -1.89 -18.09 -32.35
N ALA A 154 -0.62 -18.42 -32.57
CA ALA A 154 0.42 -18.25 -31.56
C ALA A 154 0.58 -16.76 -31.21
N ARG A 155 0.95 -16.45 -29.96
CA ARG A 155 1.23 -15.07 -29.57
C ARG A 155 2.29 -14.51 -30.49
N PHE A 156 2.14 -13.26 -30.96
CA PHE A 156 3.19 -12.60 -31.71
C PHE A 156 4.49 -12.69 -30.92
N SER A 157 5.36 -13.54 -31.43
CA SER A 157 6.75 -13.60 -31.07
C SER A 157 7.44 -12.71 -32.07
N THR A 158 8.36 -11.88 -31.63
CA THR A 158 9.40 -11.34 -32.51
C THR A 158 10.26 -12.52 -32.99
N ALA A 159 9.72 -13.39 -33.84
CA ALA A 159 10.46 -14.44 -34.49
C ALA A 159 11.32 -13.77 -35.57
N ALA A 160 12.64 -13.89 -35.64
CA ALA A 160 13.60 -14.44 -34.70
C ALA A 160 14.58 -13.31 -34.36
N LEU A 161 14.95 -13.14 -33.10
CA LEU A 161 16.23 -12.52 -32.83
C LEU A 161 17.28 -13.43 -33.48
N THR A 162 17.75 -13.08 -34.68
CA THR A 162 18.83 -13.80 -35.33
C THR A 162 20.07 -13.58 -34.48
N TRP A 163 20.45 -14.64 -33.78
CA TRP A 163 21.68 -14.69 -33.03
C TRP A 163 22.82 -14.81 -34.03
N THR A 164 23.31 -13.66 -34.48
CA THR A 164 24.56 -13.58 -35.25
C THR A 164 25.72 -14.09 -34.39
N LYS A 165 26.76 -14.67 -35.00
CA LYS A 165 27.98 -15.10 -34.29
C LYS A 165 28.56 -14.02 -33.36
N GLN A 166 28.49 -12.75 -33.76
CA GLN A 166 28.93 -11.61 -32.94
C GLN A 166 28.11 -11.42 -31.64
N ARG A 167 26.78 -11.62 -31.70
CA ARG A 167 25.89 -11.53 -30.53
C ARG A 167 26.07 -12.72 -29.59
N GLU A 168 26.30 -13.91 -30.14
CA GLU A 168 26.58 -15.12 -29.35
C GLU A 168 27.94 -15.05 -28.67
N ALA A 169 28.95 -14.44 -29.31
CA ALA A 169 30.26 -14.21 -28.73
C ALA A 169 30.21 -13.31 -27.48
N LEU A 170 29.16 -12.49 -27.32
CA LEU A 170 28.96 -11.67 -26.12
C LEU A 170 28.31 -12.45 -24.97
N LEU A 171 27.62 -13.57 -25.25
CA LEU A 171 26.98 -14.39 -24.21
C LEU A 171 28.04 -15.03 -23.31
N GLY A 172 27.94 -14.80 -21.99
CA GLY A 172 28.91 -15.32 -21.02
C GLY A 172 30.14 -14.41 -20.80
N THR A 173 30.30 -13.31 -21.54
CA THR A 173 31.39 -12.33 -21.33
C THR A 173 31.07 -11.33 -20.21
N ASP A 174 29.79 -11.06 -19.97
CA ASP A 174 29.29 -10.10 -18.99
C ASP A 174 27.92 -10.57 -18.47
N THR A 175 27.31 -9.87 -17.53
CA THR A 175 26.01 -10.27 -16.98
C THR A 175 24.88 -10.05 -17.98
N ASP A 176 23.85 -10.92 -17.94
CA ASP A 176 22.70 -10.87 -18.85
C ASP A 176 22.07 -9.46 -18.99
N PRO A 177 21.92 -8.63 -17.93
CA PRO A 177 21.42 -7.25 -18.05
C PRO A 177 22.39 -6.29 -18.77
N ALA A 178 23.70 -6.49 -18.62
CA ALA A 178 24.72 -5.64 -19.26
C ALA A 178 24.82 -5.96 -20.76
N ILE A 179 24.77 -7.24 -21.12
CA ILE A 179 24.70 -7.70 -22.51
C ILE A 179 23.37 -7.25 -23.14
N ALA A 180 22.26 -7.36 -22.42
CA ALA A 180 20.96 -6.89 -22.85
C ALA A 180 20.99 -5.39 -23.19
N LYS A 181 21.63 -4.56 -22.35
CA LYS A 181 21.82 -3.13 -22.63
C LYS A 181 22.70 -2.86 -23.86
N LYS A 182 23.77 -3.66 -24.07
CA LYS A 182 24.66 -3.54 -25.24
C LYS A 182 24.00 -3.95 -26.55
N LEU A 183 23.04 -4.87 -26.49
CA LEU A 183 22.35 -5.43 -27.65
C LEU A 183 20.97 -4.83 -27.91
N ASP A 184 20.52 -3.90 -27.06
CA ASP A 184 19.16 -3.36 -27.02
C ASP A 184 18.08 -4.47 -26.98
N LEU A 185 18.30 -5.44 -26.09
CA LEU A 185 17.44 -6.61 -25.89
C LEU A 185 16.90 -6.65 -24.47
N SER A 186 15.89 -7.49 -24.23
CA SER A 186 15.47 -7.78 -22.87
C SER A 186 16.45 -8.74 -22.17
N PRO A 187 16.70 -8.57 -20.85
CA PRO A 187 17.52 -9.51 -20.07
C PRO A 187 17.02 -10.96 -20.13
N GLY A 188 15.70 -11.16 -20.30
CA GLY A 188 15.08 -12.47 -20.46
C GLY A 188 15.48 -13.19 -21.75
N GLN A 189 15.62 -12.46 -22.87
CA GLN A 189 16.03 -13.03 -24.17
C GLN A 189 17.48 -13.51 -24.15
N VAL A 190 18.38 -12.72 -23.56
CA VAL A 190 19.80 -13.06 -23.39
C VAL A 190 19.94 -14.31 -22.52
N ARG A 191 19.20 -14.37 -21.39
CA ARG A 191 19.19 -15.52 -20.48
C ARG A 191 18.75 -16.81 -21.17
N LEU A 192 17.67 -16.75 -21.95
CA LEU A 192 17.12 -17.91 -22.67
C LEU A 192 18.10 -18.43 -23.73
N ARG A 193 18.73 -17.55 -24.54
CA ARG A 193 19.72 -18.00 -25.52
C ARG A 193 20.94 -18.60 -24.86
N ARG A 194 21.47 -17.94 -23.83
CA ARG A 194 22.60 -18.44 -23.04
C ARG A 194 22.32 -19.86 -22.53
N GLN A 195 21.13 -20.11 -21.98
CA GLN A 195 20.71 -21.44 -21.53
C GLN A 195 20.65 -22.45 -22.68
N SER A 196 20.13 -22.06 -23.85
CA SER A 196 20.06 -22.96 -25.02
C SER A 196 21.43 -23.37 -25.59
N LEU A 197 22.45 -22.54 -25.41
CA LEU A 197 23.83 -22.82 -25.82
C LEU A 197 24.67 -23.49 -24.72
N GLY A 198 24.06 -23.81 -23.56
CA GLY A 198 24.78 -24.39 -22.43
C GLY A 198 25.84 -23.48 -21.80
N ILE A 199 25.87 -22.19 -22.18
CA ILE A 199 26.87 -21.24 -21.70
C ILE A 199 26.52 -20.92 -20.24
N PRO A 200 27.40 -21.16 -19.25
CA PRO A 200 27.13 -20.75 -17.87
C PRO A 200 27.00 -19.23 -17.80
N THR A 201 26.23 -18.69 -16.84
CA THR A 201 26.23 -17.23 -16.62
C THR A 201 27.67 -16.80 -16.38
N ALA A 202 28.05 -15.63 -16.88
CA ALA A 202 29.15 -14.90 -16.27
C ALA A 202 28.73 -14.71 -14.81
N LYS A 203 29.28 -15.57 -13.93
CA LYS A 203 28.91 -15.57 -12.51
C LYS A 203 29.04 -14.11 -12.04
N PRO A 204 28.09 -13.55 -11.29
CA PRO A 204 28.33 -12.30 -10.60
C PRO A 204 29.41 -12.57 -9.55
N HIS A 205 30.66 -12.49 -9.98
CA HIS A 205 31.61 -11.56 -9.41
C HIS A 205 31.93 -11.76 -7.92
N PRO A 206 32.24 -12.98 -7.39
CA PRO A 206 33.13 -13.03 -6.23
C PRO A 206 34.57 -12.81 -6.71
N GLU A 207 34.97 -13.42 -7.83
CA GLU A 207 36.37 -13.50 -8.27
C GLU A 207 36.85 -12.24 -9.02
N ALA A 208 35.99 -11.68 -9.88
CA ALA A 208 36.25 -10.38 -10.49
C ALA A 208 36.16 -9.22 -9.47
N LEU A 209 35.31 -9.33 -8.42
CA LEU A 209 35.34 -8.39 -7.28
C LEU A 209 36.64 -8.53 -6.52
N LYS A 210 37.04 -9.77 -6.19
CA LYS A 210 38.33 -10.04 -5.54
C LYS A 210 39.48 -9.43 -6.32
N LYS A 211 39.48 -9.52 -7.66
CA LYS A 211 40.49 -8.89 -8.52
C LYS A 211 40.44 -7.35 -8.49
N ILE A 212 39.25 -6.76 -8.48
CA ILE A 212 39.07 -5.29 -8.33
C ILE A 212 39.52 -4.83 -6.94
N ILE A 213 39.14 -5.54 -5.88
CA ILE A 213 39.57 -5.30 -4.49
C ILE A 213 41.09 -5.40 -4.39
N ALA A 214 41.68 -6.49 -4.88
CA ALA A 214 43.13 -6.71 -4.84
C ALA A 214 43.90 -5.61 -5.58
N ARG A 215 43.35 -5.06 -6.65
CA ARG A 215 43.94 -3.94 -7.41
C ARG A 215 43.80 -2.58 -6.73
N SER A 216 42.77 -2.38 -5.91
CA SER A 216 42.47 -1.05 -5.35
C SER A 216 43.48 -0.57 -4.30
N GLY A 217 44.29 -1.46 -3.71
CA GLY A 217 45.27 -1.10 -2.66
C GLY A 217 44.67 -0.43 -1.42
N ALA A 218 43.34 -0.37 -1.33
CA ALA A 218 42.61 0.45 -0.39
C ALA A 218 42.70 -0.12 1.02
N LEU A 219 43.20 0.69 1.96
CA LEU A 219 43.26 0.35 3.38
C LEU A 219 41.83 0.12 3.92
N PRO A 220 41.65 -0.79 4.91
CA PRO A 220 40.36 -0.97 5.56
C PRO A 220 39.87 0.35 6.14
N VAL A 221 38.63 0.75 5.78
CA VAL A 221 37.97 1.88 6.43
C VAL A 221 37.82 1.54 7.92
N PRO A 222 38.17 2.45 8.86
CA PRO A 222 37.95 2.21 10.28
C PRO A 222 36.48 1.87 10.53
N SER A 223 36.21 0.76 11.19
CA SER A 223 34.89 0.18 11.48
C SER A 223 34.00 1.02 12.42
N GLN A 224 34.33 2.30 12.60
CA GLN A 224 33.78 3.23 13.57
C GLN A 224 32.49 3.91 13.08
N SER A 225 31.48 3.13 12.68
CA SER A 225 30.08 3.62 12.73
C SER A 225 29.05 2.49 12.64
N ARG A 226 29.39 1.27 13.06
CA ARG A 226 28.42 0.15 13.06
C ARG A 226 27.27 0.34 14.07
N ALA A 227 27.32 1.41 14.86
CA ALA A 227 26.43 1.69 15.97
C ALA A 227 26.06 3.17 15.99
N THR A 228 24.85 3.53 15.58
CA THR A 228 24.28 4.83 15.96
C THR A 228 23.87 4.76 17.43
N THR A 229 24.54 5.57 18.25
CA THR A 229 24.35 5.70 19.69
C THR A 229 22.96 6.27 19.98
N SER A 230 22.03 5.41 20.37
CA SER A 230 20.81 5.80 21.07
C SER A 230 20.39 4.60 21.92
N THR A 231 20.71 4.68 23.21
CA THR A 231 20.39 3.76 24.30
C THR A 231 19.18 2.86 24.03
N GLY A 232 19.42 1.55 23.84
CA GLY A 232 18.40 0.50 23.96
C GLY A 232 18.46 -0.68 22.96
N ARG A 233 19.34 -0.64 21.95
CA ARG A 233 19.78 -1.69 20.98
C ARG A 233 20.02 -1.03 19.63
N GLN A 234 21.22 -1.17 19.11
CA GLN A 234 21.66 -0.64 17.80
C GLN A 234 21.16 -1.55 16.68
N PHE A 235 20.76 -0.97 15.53
CA PHE A 235 20.54 -1.75 14.31
C PHE A 235 21.91 -2.13 13.75
N LEU A 236 22.29 -3.40 13.87
CA LEU A 236 23.54 -3.91 13.34
C LEU A 236 23.29 -4.58 11.99
N ILE A 237 23.86 -4.03 10.92
CA ILE A 237 23.73 -4.54 9.56
C ILE A 237 24.20 -6.01 9.43
N ASP A 238 25.21 -6.36 10.22
CA ASP A 238 25.84 -7.67 10.29
C ASP A 238 24.98 -8.70 11.04
N GLN A 239 24.01 -8.26 11.85
CA GLN A 239 23.21 -9.16 12.67
C GLN A 239 21.91 -9.60 11.98
N PRO A 240 21.58 -10.90 12.00
CA PRO A 240 20.31 -11.39 11.49
C PRO A 240 19.18 -10.74 12.27
N HIS A 241 18.32 -9.97 11.59
CA HIS A 241 17.01 -9.63 12.15
C HIS A 241 16.16 -10.89 12.43
N VAL A 242 16.51 -12.01 11.77
CA VAL A 242 15.92 -13.34 11.96
C VAL A 242 17.05 -14.37 11.98
N GLN A 243 17.28 -15.07 13.09
CA GLN A 243 18.15 -16.25 13.09
C GLN A 243 17.37 -17.45 12.56
N ARG A 244 17.87 -18.13 11.52
CA ARG A 244 17.18 -19.28 10.93
C ARG A 244 17.06 -20.49 11.88
N ALA A 245 17.94 -20.59 12.88
CA ALA A 245 17.97 -21.71 13.83
C ALA A 245 17.00 -21.54 15.02
N ARG A 246 16.48 -20.33 15.24
CA ARG A 246 15.49 -20.01 16.25
C ARG A 246 14.55 -18.99 15.64
N THR A 247 13.33 -19.38 15.30
CA THR A 247 12.19 -18.49 15.00
C THR A 247 11.78 -17.61 16.19
N GLU A 248 12.72 -17.27 17.06
CA GLU A 248 12.59 -16.33 18.15
C GLU A 248 13.43 -15.13 17.72
N PHE A 249 12.75 -14.16 17.11
CA PHE A 249 13.23 -12.79 17.15
C PHE A 249 13.58 -12.47 18.62
N ALA A 250 14.61 -11.68 18.90
CA ALA A 250 14.89 -11.25 20.27
C ALA A 250 13.73 -10.37 20.78
N ASP A 251 12.66 -11.04 21.24
CA ASP A 251 11.29 -10.59 21.46
C ASP A 251 11.12 -9.99 22.87
N THR A 252 12.18 -9.42 23.42
CA THR A 252 12.06 -8.84 24.75
C THR A 252 11.30 -7.53 24.64
N GLU A 253 10.07 -7.59 25.09
CA GLU A 253 9.22 -6.45 25.36
C GLU A 253 9.95 -5.43 26.24
N ASP A 254 9.96 -4.16 25.84
CA ASP A 254 10.34 -3.05 26.72
C ASP A 254 9.20 -2.81 27.72
N MET A 255 9.35 -3.36 28.92
CA MET A 255 8.33 -3.28 29.98
C MET A 255 8.03 -1.85 30.42
N ALA A 256 9.00 -0.93 30.31
CA ALA A 256 8.77 0.47 30.64
C ALA A 256 7.87 1.15 29.60
N LEU A 257 8.08 0.87 28.30
CA LEU A 257 7.20 1.37 27.24
C LEU A 257 5.78 0.78 27.38
N THR A 258 5.68 -0.53 27.63
CA THR A 258 4.38 -1.19 27.83
C THR A 258 3.64 -0.57 29.00
N ALA A 259 4.27 -0.49 30.18
CA ALA A 259 3.62 0.05 31.37
C ALA A 259 3.18 1.52 31.18
N TYR A 260 4.01 2.32 30.49
CA TYR A 260 3.65 3.68 30.11
C TYR A 260 2.39 3.70 29.24
N LEU A 261 2.39 2.97 28.12
CA LEU A 261 1.26 2.94 27.19
C LEU A 261 -0.01 2.33 27.77
N GLU A 262 0.10 1.29 28.62
CA GLU A 262 -1.06 0.69 29.30
C GLU A 262 -1.71 1.68 30.26
N ARG A 263 -0.92 2.48 30.99
CA ARG A 263 -1.46 3.56 31.85
C ARG A 263 -2.16 4.65 31.03
N GLU A 264 -1.53 5.14 29.97
CA GLU A 264 -2.15 6.15 29.11
C GLU A 264 -3.41 5.61 28.41
N LEU A 265 -3.40 4.32 28.02
CA LEU A 265 -4.56 3.67 27.43
C LEU A 265 -5.71 3.56 28.44
N ALA A 266 -5.39 3.24 29.70
CA ALA A 266 -6.37 3.20 30.79
C ALA A 266 -7.03 4.56 31.02
N GLU A 267 -6.29 5.66 30.92
CA GLU A 267 -6.87 7.01 31.04
C GLU A 267 -7.78 7.36 29.86
N VAL A 268 -7.36 7.05 28.62
CA VAL A 268 -8.15 7.28 27.40
C VAL A 268 -9.46 6.48 27.41
N TYR A 269 -9.44 5.26 27.93
CA TYR A 269 -10.61 4.38 28.05
C TYR A 269 -11.23 4.40 29.47
N SER A 270 -10.89 5.39 30.29
CA SER A 270 -11.40 5.52 31.65
C SER A 270 -12.91 5.73 31.69
N LYS A 271 -13.57 5.19 32.73
CA LYS A 271 -14.99 5.43 33.01
C LYS A 271 -15.22 6.66 33.91
N SER A 272 -14.17 7.42 34.23
CA SER A 272 -14.26 8.60 35.07
C SER A 272 -15.25 9.63 34.52
N LEU A 273 -16.15 10.08 35.38
CA LEU A 273 -17.21 11.04 35.07
C LEU A 273 -16.73 12.50 35.08
N HIS A 274 -15.48 12.75 35.48
CA HIS A 274 -14.88 14.08 35.48
C HIS A 274 -14.70 14.58 34.03
N PRO A 275 -15.27 15.74 33.64
CA PRO A 275 -15.16 16.25 32.27
C PRO A 275 -13.73 16.69 31.89
N PRO A 276 -13.11 16.12 30.84
CA PRO A 276 -11.83 16.60 30.35
C PRO A 276 -12.02 17.86 29.47
N SER A 277 -10.90 18.52 29.14
CA SER A 277 -10.90 19.65 28.19
C SER A 277 -11.41 19.21 26.81
N CYS A 278 -12.08 20.11 26.10
CA CYS A 278 -12.65 19.79 24.79
C CYS A 278 -11.55 19.49 23.77
N PRO A 279 -11.57 18.33 23.07
CA PRO A 279 -10.55 17.99 22.08
C PRO A 279 -10.59 18.87 20.82
N TYR A 280 -11.71 19.54 20.54
CA TYR A 280 -11.88 20.34 19.32
C TYR A 280 -11.48 21.81 19.49
N CYS A 281 -11.73 22.41 20.66
CA CYS A 281 -11.48 23.83 20.91
C CYS A 281 -10.64 24.10 22.16
N ARG A 282 -10.18 23.05 22.87
CA ARG A 282 -9.37 23.11 24.10
C ARG A 282 -10.02 23.83 25.30
N SER A 283 -11.27 24.29 25.18
CA SER A 283 -12.03 24.89 26.28
C SER A 283 -12.24 23.91 27.44
N ARG A 284 -12.09 24.41 28.67
CA ARG A 284 -12.39 23.69 29.92
C ARG A 284 -13.87 23.75 30.32
N ARG A 285 -14.71 24.48 29.56
CA ARG A 285 -16.16 24.58 29.82
C ARG A 285 -16.88 23.35 29.27
N THR A 286 -16.60 22.18 29.86
CA THR A 286 -17.16 20.88 29.47
C THR A 286 -18.00 20.31 30.60
N ILE A 287 -19.07 19.61 30.24
CA ILE A 287 -20.01 19.00 31.20
C ILE A 287 -20.25 17.55 30.86
N LEU A 288 -20.54 16.73 31.88
CA LEU A 288 -21.01 15.37 31.69
C LEU A 288 -22.40 15.40 31.05
N GLN A 289 -22.55 14.73 29.91
CA GLN A 289 -23.81 14.62 29.18
C GLN A 289 -24.46 13.25 29.41
N GLN A 290 -23.67 12.18 29.48
CA GLN A 290 -24.20 10.82 29.63
C GLN A 290 -23.24 9.91 30.39
N LYS A 291 -23.76 9.16 31.36
CA LYS A 291 -23.02 8.11 32.08
C LYS A 291 -22.82 6.85 31.21
N PRO A 292 -21.78 6.05 31.47
CA PRO A 292 -21.57 4.76 30.79
C PRO A 292 -22.77 3.83 30.97
N HIS A 293 -23.16 3.12 29.91
CA HIS A 293 -24.22 2.10 29.92
C HIS A 293 -23.99 1.10 28.76
N GLY A 294 -24.85 0.08 28.65
CA GLY A 294 -24.64 -1.05 27.73
C GLY A 294 -24.34 -0.68 26.26
N CYS A 295 -24.98 0.36 25.72
CA CYS A 295 -24.75 0.82 24.35
C CYS A 295 -23.55 1.78 24.21
N HIS A 296 -23.18 2.47 25.29
CA HIS A 296 -22.07 3.42 25.32
C HIS A 296 -21.18 3.15 26.53
N PRO A 297 -20.11 2.33 26.39
CA PRO A 297 -19.29 1.88 27.51
C PRO A 297 -18.42 2.98 28.14
N LEU A 298 -18.35 4.16 27.52
CA LEU A 298 -17.57 5.31 27.96
C LEU A 298 -18.48 6.52 28.22
N PRO A 299 -18.11 7.41 29.17
CA PRO A 299 -18.87 8.62 29.44
C PRO A 299 -18.82 9.58 28.24
N ARG A 300 -19.90 10.34 28.05
CA ARG A 300 -20.00 11.38 27.01
C ARG A 300 -20.08 12.75 27.66
N PHE A 301 -19.40 13.70 27.04
CA PHE A 301 -19.29 15.09 27.47
C PHE A 301 -19.75 16.03 26.37
N ALA A 302 -20.23 17.20 26.77
CA ALA A 302 -20.59 18.29 25.87
C ALA A 302 -19.75 19.53 26.19
N CYS A 303 -19.20 20.18 25.16
CA CYS A 303 -18.51 21.46 25.33
C CYS A 303 -19.50 22.62 25.23
N ARG A 304 -19.53 23.52 26.21
CA ARG A 304 -20.39 24.72 26.18
C ARG A 304 -19.89 25.81 25.23
N THR A 305 -18.61 25.79 24.86
CA THR A 305 -18.02 26.76 23.93
C THR A 305 -18.32 26.41 22.47
N CYS A 306 -17.90 25.23 22.00
CA CYS A 306 -18.07 24.82 20.60
C CYS A 306 -19.32 23.94 20.35
N LYS A 307 -20.09 23.62 21.39
CA LYS A 307 -21.33 22.81 21.34
C LYS A 307 -21.15 21.39 20.81
N GLN A 308 -19.92 20.88 20.72
CA GLN A 308 -19.63 19.51 20.28
C GLN A 308 -19.74 18.50 21.42
N ASN A 309 -20.26 17.32 21.10
CA ASN A 309 -20.31 16.17 21.99
C ASN A 309 -19.12 15.25 21.72
N PHE A 310 -18.50 14.73 22.77
CA PHE A 310 -17.30 13.91 22.66
C PHE A 310 -17.21 12.89 23.80
N ASN A 311 -16.30 11.93 23.67
CA ASN A 311 -15.92 11.01 24.73
C ASN A 311 -14.41 11.11 24.96
N ARG A 312 -13.87 10.39 25.94
CA ARG A 312 -12.44 10.47 26.29
C ARG A 312 -11.47 10.05 25.17
N VAL A 313 -11.93 9.22 24.23
CA VAL A 313 -11.13 8.80 23.07
C VAL A 313 -11.12 9.86 21.97
N ALA A 314 -12.11 10.75 21.94
CA ALA A 314 -12.18 11.80 20.94
C ALA A 314 -10.99 12.77 21.07
N GLY A 315 -10.40 13.14 19.94
CA GLY A 315 -9.17 13.93 19.89
C GLY A 315 -7.89 13.12 19.97
N THR A 316 -7.96 11.83 20.33
CA THR A 316 -6.80 10.93 20.27
C THR A 316 -6.72 10.21 18.92
N PRO A 317 -5.51 9.84 18.46
CA PRO A 317 -5.32 8.99 17.27
C PRO A 317 -6.00 7.62 17.39
N LEU A 318 -6.30 7.18 18.63
CA LEU A 318 -6.99 5.92 18.93
C LEU A 318 -8.49 5.95 18.62
N PHE A 319 -9.05 7.10 18.23
CA PHE A 319 -10.44 7.21 17.82
C PHE A 319 -10.79 6.19 16.74
N ARG A 320 -11.88 5.43 16.98
CA ARG A 320 -12.39 4.30 16.17
C ARG A 320 -11.54 3.01 16.19
N LEU A 321 -10.50 2.91 17.02
CA LEU A 321 -9.82 1.64 17.24
C LEU A 321 -10.61 0.75 18.20
N ARG A 322 -10.64 -0.56 17.91
CA ARG A 322 -11.26 -1.56 18.79
C ARG A 322 -10.31 -1.88 19.94
N ALA A 323 -10.71 -1.53 21.16
CA ALA A 323 -9.87 -1.64 22.36
C ALA A 323 -9.43 -3.08 22.70
N ALA A 324 -10.22 -4.09 22.36
CA ALA A 324 -10.03 -5.46 22.85
C ALA A 324 -8.64 -6.07 22.58
N LYS A 325 -8.01 -5.72 21.45
CA LYS A 325 -6.67 -6.24 21.08
C LYS A 325 -5.54 -5.24 21.30
N LEU A 326 -5.85 -4.02 21.76
CA LEU A 326 -4.84 -2.97 21.97
C LEU A 326 -3.82 -3.32 23.07
N PRO A 327 -4.22 -3.90 24.23
CA PRO A 327 -3.23 -4.29 25.24
C PRO A 327 -2.22 -5.30 24.70
N LEU A 328 -2.68 -6.34 24.00
CA LEU A 328 -1.79 -7.32 23.37
C LEU A 328 -0.91 -6.69 22.28
N PHE A 329 -1.44 -5.72 21.54
CA PHE A 329 -0.68 -4.98 20.53
C PHE A 329 0.41 -4.10 21.14
N ILE A 330 0.16 -3.45 22.28
CA ILE A 330 1.15 -2.60 22.97
C ILE A 330 2.42 -3.40 23.28
N ARG A 331 2.28 -4.64 23.76
CA ARG A 331 3.41 -5.53 24.07
C ARG A 331 4.32 -5.83 22.87
N LEU A 332 3.76 -5.75 21.65
CA LEU A 332 4.50 -5.99 20.42
C LEU A 332 5.22 -4.74 19.90
N LEU A 333 4.88 -3.53 20.37
CA LEU A 333 5.38 -2.28 19.80
C LEU A 333 6.91 -2.15 19.92
N SER A 334 7.49 -2.59 21.02
CA SER A 334 8.94 -2.56 21.27
C SER A 334 9.71 -3.71 20.60
N GLN A 335 9.01 -4.71 20.08
CA GLN A 335 9.62 -5.90 19.48
C GLN A 335 10.00 -5.63 18.03
N GLN A 336 11.20 -6.07 17.65
CA GLN A 336 11.72 -5.93 16.28
C GLN A 336 11.19 -7.07 15.38
N ILE A 337 9.87 -7.19 15.28
CA ILE A 337 9.19 -8.19 14.45
C ILE A 337 8.52 -7.52 13.23
N PRO A 338 8.40 -8.23 12.10
CA PRO A 338 7.67 -7.73 10.94
C PRO A 338 6.15 -7.78 11.17
N TYR A 339 5.41 -6.90 10.49
CA TYR A 339 3.96 -6.78 10.68
C TYR A 339 3.18 -8.08 10.40
N ASN A 340 3.65 -8.93 9.48
CA ASN A 340 3.02 -10.23 9.22
C ASN A 340 3.12 -11.21 10.41
N VAL A 341 4.17 -11.13 11.22
CA VAL A 341 4.31 -11.93 12.45
C VAL A 341 3.36 -11.40 13.52
N ALA A 342 3.33 -10.08 13.74
CA ALA A 342 2.39 -9.45 14.68
C ALA A 342 0.92 -9.69 14.32
N ALA A 343 0.59 -9.63 13.02
CA ALA A 343 -0.75 -9.91 12.50
C ALA A 343 -1.18 -11.35 12.82
N ARG A 344 -0.30 -12.34 12.63
CA ARG A 344 -0.55 -13.74 13.00
C ARG A 344 -0.73 -13.90 14.52
N ARG A 345 0.16 -13.31 15.34
CA ARG A 345 0.07 -13.37 16.81
C ARG A 345 -1.25 -12.82 17.36
N LEU A 346 -1.76 -11.75 16.76
CA LEU A 346 -3.00 -11.09 17.20
C LEU A 346 -4.26 -11.58 16.47
N GLY A 347 -4.13 -12.41 15.44
CA GLY A 347 -5.25 -12.84 14.59
C GLY A 347 -5.99 -11.65 13.95
N VAL A 348 -5.26 -10.73 13.32
CA VAL A 348 -5.79 -9.55 12.61
C VAL A 348 -5.10 -9.39 11.25
N SER A 349 -5.63 -8.52 10.38
CA SER A 349 -4.98 -8.22 9.09
C SER A 349 -3.68 -7.43 9.27
N ILE A 350 -2.76 -7.56 8.31
CA ILE A 350 -1.50 -6.79 8.28
C ILE A 350 -1.80 -5.29 8.22
N ASP A 351 -2.80 -4.88 7.43
CA ASP A 351 -3.21 -3.47 7.31
C ASP A 351 -3.71 -2.90 8.64
N ALA A 352 -4.37 -3.73 9.47
CA ALA A 352 -4.78 -3.31 10.81
C ALA A 352 -3.57 -3.01 11.69
N ILE A 353 -2.55 -3.88 11.68
CA ILE A 353 -1.29 -3.67 12.40
C ILE A 353 -0.58 -2.40 11.92
N GLN A 354 -0.50 -2.18 10.61
CA GLN A 354 0.09 -0.97 10.02
C GLN A 354 -0.64 0.30 10.50
N ASN A 355 -1.97 0.33 10.41
CA ASN A 355 -2.77 1.46 10.86
C ASN A 355 -2.64 1.68 12.38
N TRP A 356 -2.60 0.62 13.18
CA TRP A 356 -2.41 0.72 14.63
C TRP A 356 -1.02 1.27 14.95
N ALA A 357 0.04 0.74 14.34
CA ALA A 357 1.40 1.23 14.54
C ALA A 357 1.53 2.72 14.19
N LYS A 358 0.97 3.14 13.05
CA LYS A 358 0.92 4.57 12.67
C LYS A 358 0.21 5.42 13.73
N LYS A 359 -0.98 5.01 14.17
CA LYS A 359 -1.76 5.76 15.18
C LYS A 359 -1.04 5.83 16.53
N PHE A 360 -0.39 4.75 16.95
CA PHE A 360 0.37 4.72 18.21
C PHE A 360 1.62 5.60 18.16
N ARG A 361 2.36 5.64 17.04
CA ARG A 361 3.49 6.57 16.88
C ARG A 361 3.04 8.03 16.98
N ILE A 362 1.96 8.40 16.28
CA ILE A 362 1.38 9.75 16.37
C ILE A 362 0.93 10.04 17.82
N TRP A 363 0.30 9.08 18.48
CA TRP A 363 -0.18 9.26 19.84
C TRP A 363 0.96 9.41 20.85
N LEU A 364 2.04 8.64 20.72
CA LEU A 364 3.24 8.77 21.54
C LEU A 364 3.88 10.16 21.41
N LEU A 365 3.94 10.72 20.21
CA LEU A 365 4.47 12.09 20.00
C LEU A 365 3.56 13.17 20.58
N GLN A 366 2.25 12.92 20.68
CA GLN A 366 1.32 13.83 21.35
C GLN A 366 1.44 13.76 22.88
N LEU A 367 1.73 12.58 23.43
CA LEU A 367 1.92 12.37 24.86
C LEU A 367 3.30 12.82 25.34
N ASP A 368 4.33 12.59 24.53
CA ASP A 368 5.73 12.92 24.78
C ASP A 368 6.36 13.56 23.52
N PRO A 369 6.30 14.90 23.41
CA PRO A 369 6.89 15.63 22.29
C PRO A 369 8.41 15.44 22.13
N THR A 370 9.12 14.96 23.15
CA THR A 370 10.56 14.67 23.05
C THR A 370 10.85 13.43 22.18
N GLY A 371 9.83 12.60 21.92
CA GLY A 371 9.93 11.37 21.15
C GLY A 371 10.70 10.25 21.84
N LYS A 372 10.99 10.35 23.15
CA LYS A 372 11.71 9.32 23.92
C LYS A 372 11.01 7.97 23.83
N TRP A 373 9.68 7.95 23.94
CA TRP A 373 8.89 6.73 23.85
C TRP A 373 8.68 6.25 22.40
N GLU A 374 8.51 7.17 21.46
CA GLU A 374 8.32 6.83 20.04
C GLU A 374 9.54 6.06 19.48
N LYS A 375 10.75 6.49 19.84
CA LYS A 375 12.02 5.83 19.45
C LYS A 375 12.13 4.38 19.93
N LYS A 376 11.38 4.01 20.98
CA LYS A 376 11.33 2.63 21.49
C LYS A 376 10.39 1.73 20.69
N VAL A 377 9.57 2.27 19.80
CA VAL A 377 8.67 1.49 18.93
C VAL A 377 9.47 0.91 17.75
N ARG A 378 9.66 -0.42 17.77
CA ARG A 378 10.44 -1.19 16.78
C ARG A 378 9.61 -2.05 15.86
N LEU A 379 8.33 -2.21 16.15
CA LEU A 379 7.43 -3.02 15.35
C LEU A 379 7.37 -2.54 13.89
N GLY A 380 7.67 -3.44 12.96
CA GLY A 380 7.63 -3.20 11.51
C GLY A 380 8.70 -2.24 10.98
N ILE A 381 9.75 -1.96 11.75
CA ILE A 381 10.92 -1.26 11.24
C ILE A 381 11.63 -2.11 10.17
N LYS A 382 12.00 -1.48 9.05
CA LYS A 382 12.83 -2.06 7.99
C LYS A 382 14.16 -1.29 7.92
N ALA A 383 15.27 -1.97 8.14
CA ALA A 383 16.59 -1.38 7.91
C ALA A 383 17.03 -1.63 6.46
N ARG A 384 17.37 -0.56 5.74
CA ARG A 384 17.83 -0.60 4.34
C ARG A 384 19.27 -0.09 4.24
N PRO A 385 20.22 -0.93 3.80
CA PRO A 385 21.60 -0.50 3.65
C PRO A 385 21.80 0.36 2.40
N HIS A 386 22.55 1.44 2.56
CA HIS A 386 22.93 2.39 1.52
C HIS A 386 24.45 2.45 1.41
N ILE A 387 24.97 2.18 0.22
CA ILE A 387 26.40 2.28 -0.11
C ILE A 387 26.58 2.30 -1.61
N ARG A 388 27.67 2.89 -2.10
CA ARG A 388 28.09 2.79 -3.49
C ARG A 388 28.35 1.34 -3.90
N CYS A 389 27.79 0.92 -5.03
CA CYS A 389 28.03 -0.42 -5.53
C CYS A 389 29.49 -0.56 -6.01
N PRO A 390 30.26 -1.53 -5.50
CA PRO A 390 31.67 -1.71 -5.88
C PRO A 390 31.88 -2.19 -7.32
N ARG A 391 30.81 -2.62 -8.02
CA ARG A 391 30.89 -3.05 -9.42
C ARG A 391 30.42 -1.98 -10.41
N CYS A 392 29.25 -1.40 -10.17
CA CYS A 392 28.63 -0.46 -11.12
C CYS A 392 28.69 1.01 -10.68
N GLY A 393 29.24 1.30 -9.50
CA GLY A 393 29.35 2.67 -8.97
C GLY A 393 28.02 3.30 -8.53
N VAL A 394 26.88 2.63 -8.71
CA VAL A 394 25.57 3.17 -8.32
C VAL A 394 25.46 3.27 -6.80
N ASP A 395 25.38 4.50 -6.30
CA ASP A 395 25.03 4.81 -4.92
C ASP A 395 23.53 4.61 -4.65
N GLY A 396 23.17 4.34 -3.40
CA GLY A 396 21.77 4.17 -2.96
C GLY A 396 21.47 2.84 -2.27
N GLU A 397 20.19 2.51 -2.15
CA GLU A 397 19.69 1.31 -1.45
C GLU A 397 20.27 0.00 -2.04
N LYS A 398 20.61 -0.93 -1.14
CA LYS A 398 21.02 -2.30 -1.43
C LYS A 398 20.09 -3.28 -0.72
N TYR A 399 19.90 -4.46 -1.29
CA TYR A 399 19.07 -5.51 -0.68
C TYR A 399 19.93 -6.42 0.20
N LEU A 400 19.40 -6.81 1.36
CA LEU A 400 19.97 -7.89 2.17
C LEU A 400 19.79 -9.22 1.42
N ASN A 401 20.88 -9.94 1.18
CA ASN A 401 20.90 -11.17 0.38
C ASN A 401 21.58 -12.34 1.12
N GLY A 402 21.25 -12.50 2.40
CA GLY A 402 21.77 -13.58 3.25
C GLY A 402 23.19 -13.32 3.76
N TYR A 403 23.99 -14.37 3.84
CA TYR A 403 25.36 -14.34 4.35
C TYR A 403 26.33 -14.99 3.36
N MET A 404 27.55 -14.50 3.39
CA MET A 404 28.71 -15.10 2.76
C MET A 404 29.17 -16.33 3.58
N PRO A 405 29.95 -17.26 2.99
CA PRO A 405 30.47 -18.43 3.71
C PRO A 405 31.34 -18.09 4.93
N ASN A 406 31.98 -16.91 4.93
CA ASN A 406 32.77 -16.38 6.06
C ASN A 406 31.89 -15.79 7.19
N GLY A 407 30.55 -15.92 7.12
CA GLY A 407 29.61 -15.39 8.10
C GLY A 407 29.26 -13.90 7.93
N GLU A 408 29.87 -13.22 6.96
CA GLU A 408 29.61 -11.80 6.70
C GLU A 408 28.28 -11.58 5.99
N ARG A 409 27.59 -10.48 6.30
CA ARG A 409 26.34 -10.13 5.64
C ARG A 409 26.59 -9.84 4.15
N ARG A 410 25.75 -10.44 3.30
CA ARG A 410 25.78 -10.23 1.85
C ARG A 410 24.75 -9.17 1.43
N LEU A 411 25.19 -8.17 0.67
CA LEU A 411 24.33 -7.18 0.02
C LEU A 411 24.16 -7.51 -1.46
N CYS A 412 23.09 -7.02 -2.08
CA CYS A 412 22.84 -7.12 -3.51
C CYS A 412 22.46 -5.75 -4.10
N CYS A 413 23.11 -5.37 -5.19
CA CYS A 413 22.78 -4.13 -5.90
C CYS A 413 21.55 -4.32 -6.81
N PRO A 414 20.50 -3.50 -6.69
CA PRO A 414 19.31 -3.58 -7.56
C PRO A 414 19.61 -3.28 -9.02
N ALA A 415 20.60 -2.43 -9.32
CA ALA A 415 20.91 -2.00 -10.68
C ALA A 415 21.66 -3.07 -11.50
N CYS A 416 22.67 -3.71 -10.92
CA CYS A 416 23.51 -4.68 -11.63
C CYS A 416 23.37 -6.13 -11.14
N GLY A 417 22.53 -6.37 -10.13
CA GLY A 417 22.29 -7.69 -9.53
C GLY A 417 23.51 -8.28 -8.81
N THR A 418 24.59 -7.51 -8.64
CA THR A 418 25.83 -8.03 -8.06
C THR A 418 25.69 -8.14 -6.56
N ALA A 419 26.05 -9.30 -6.04
CA ALA A 419 26.12 -9.54 -4.62
C ALA A 419 27.56 -9.40 -4.11
N PHE A 420 27.73 -8.77 -2.95
CA PHE A 420 29.03 -8.45 -2.37
C PHE A 420 28.96 -8.43 -0.83
N GLY A 421 30.10 -8.61 -0.17
CA GLY A 421 30.22 -8.43 1.28
C GLY A 421 30.19 -6.94 1.65
N ILE A 422 29.88 -6.64 2.91
CA ILE A 422 29.87 -5.27 3.43
C ILE A 422 31.28 -4.69 3.43
N SER A 423 32.25 -5.42 3.98
CA SER A 423 33.65 -5.02 4.09
C SER A 423 34.25 -4.73 2.71
N ASP A 424 33.88 -5.52 1.70
CA ASP A 424 34.28 -5.31 0.31
C ASP A 424 33.73 -4.00 -0.25
N ALA A 425 32.46 -3.71 0.03
CA ALA A 425 31.83 -2.47 -0.40
C ALA A 425 32.39 -1.26 0.33
N GLU A 426 32.56 -1.33 1.66
CA GLU A 426 33.12 -0.24 2.47
C GLU A 426 34.54 0.10 2.03
N ARG A 427 35.38 -0.93 1.82
CA ARG A 427 36.76 -0.75 1.35
C ARG A 427 36.82 -0.10 -0.02
N LEU A 428 35.99 -0.53 -0.97
CA LEU A 428 36.02 -0.01 -2.34
C LEU A 428 35.36 1.35 -2.47
N ALA A 429 34.32 1.61 -1.69
CA ALA A 429 33.62 2.88 -1.70
C ALA A 429 34.30 3.93 -0.80
N GLN A 430 35.23 3.52 0.08
CA GLN A 430 35.86 4.35 1.10
C GLN A 430 34.84 5.07 2.00
N GLU A 431 33.70 4.43 2.21
CA GLU A 431 32.59 4.93 3.03
C GLU A 431 31.97 3.77 3.81
N ALA A 432 31.51 4.01 5.03
CA ALA A 432 30.79 3.01 5.80
C ALA A 432 29.38 2.79 5.23
N VAL A 433 28.85 1.56 5.32
CA VAL A 433 27.46 1.33 4.91
C VAL A 433 26.54 2.12 5.83
N ARG A 434 25.72 2.99 5.24
CA ARG A 434 24.69 3.74 5.97
C ARG A 434 23.44 2.89 6.10
N LEU A 435 22.93 2.73 7.32
CA LEU A 435 21.65 2.07 7.54
C LEU A 435 20.55 3.12 7.66
N GLU A 436 19.63 3.10 6.70
CA GLU A 436 18.40 3.89 6.79
C GLU A 436 17.29 3.04 7.42
N VAL A 437 16.73 3.57 8.50
CA VAL A 437 15.68 2.91 9.28
C VAL A 437 14.33 3.44 8.82
N PHE A 438 13.61 2.64 8.04
CA PHE A 438 12.27 2.98 7.58
C PHE A 438 11.24 2.45 8.58
N HIS A 439 10.49 3.38 9.16
CA HIS A 439 9.21 3.07 9.78
C HIS A 439 8.20 2.92 8.65
N ASP A 440 7.85 1.71 8.25
CA ASP A 440 6.93 1.46 7.12
C ASP A 440 5.62 2.24 7.35
N PRO A 441 5.44 3.42 6.72
CA PRO A 441 4.22 4.17 6.83
C PRO A 441 3.33 3.49 5.81
N GLY A 442 2.56 2.47 6.24
CA GLY A 442 1.77 1.62 5.34
C GLY A 442 1.23 2.46 4.17
N LYS A 443 1.73 2.14 2.95
CA LYS A 443 1.66 2.96 1.72
C LYS A 443 0.60 4.06 1.78
N ALA A 444 1.01 5.25 2.14
CA ALA A 444 0.38 6.48 1.68
C ALA A 444 1.48 7.22 0.91
N ALA A 445 1.38 7.20 -0.41
CA ALA A 445 2.10 8.15 -1.24
C ALA A 445 1.82 9.54 -0.69
N LEU A 446 2.85 10.22 -0.21
CA LEU A 446 2.85 11.66 -0.16
C LEU A 446 3.21 12.07 -1.58
N ASP A 447 2.19 12.42 -2.35
CA ASP A 447 2.36 13.30 -3.49
C ASP A 447 2.96 14.58 -2.92
N THR A 448 4.28 14.70 -3.08
CA THR A 448 4.98 15.95 -2.84
C THR A 448 4.76 16.78 -4.09
N GLU A 449 3.73 17.62 -4.07
CA GLU A 449 3.66 18.74 -4.99
C GLU A 449 4.82 19.68 -4.67
N THR A 450 5.87 19.54 -5.47
CA THR A 450 6.79 20.63 -5.78
C THR A 450 5.97 21.78 -6.35
N SER A 451 5.85 22.87 -5.60
CA SER A 451 5.49 24.19 -6.13
C SER A 451 6.65 25.12 -5.81
N ASP A 452 7.63 25.12 -6.72
CA ASP A 452 8.47 26.28 -6.97
C ASP A 452 7.68 27.24 -7.88
N SER A 453 7.86 28.54 -7.63
CA SER A 453 7.36 29.73 -8.37
C SER A 453 6.03 30.32 -7.90
#